data_AF-A0A7S4IIE1-F1
#
_entry.id   AF-A0A7S4IIE1-F1
#
_cell.length_a   1.000
_cell.length_b   1.000
_cell.length_c   1.000
_cell.angle_alpha   90.00
_cell.angle_beta   90.00
_cell.angle_gamma   90.00
#
_symmetry.space_group_name_H-M   'P 1'
#
loop_
_entity.id
_entity.type
_entity.pdbx_description
1 polymer ?
#
loop_
_entity_poly.entity_id
_entity_poly.type
_entity_poly.pdbx_seq_one_letter_code
_entity_poly.pdbx_strand_id
1 'polypeptide(L)'
;FCNDLRSPELGLFIPCPNAQEEMGFNQDKFVPNPAAVSVQKLQKFEFVGRLMGIAIRTKNTIDLSLPSIVWKPLVFTKLEWSDLEAIDQNCCKYLEAIRDLHICGVTEESFYDL
;
A
#
# COMPACT_ATOMS: atom_id res chain seq x y z
N PHE A 1 -18.88 -10.18 -3.78
CA PHE A 1 -18.40 -9.59 -2.51
C PHE A 1 -16.92 -9.20 -2.56
N CYS A 2 -15.94 -10.12 -2.64
CA CYS A 2 -14.52 -9.72 -2.67
C CYS A 2 -14.10 -8.94 -3.92
N ASN A 3 -14.64 -9.29 -5.09
CA ASN A 3 -14.38 -8.53 -6.32
C ASN A 3 -14.92 -7.10 -6.25
N ASP A 4 -15.98 -6.87 -5.47
CA ASP A 4 -16.59 -5.54 -5.30
C ASP A 4 -15.69 -4.61 -4.46
N LEU A 5 -14.87 -5.17 -3.55
CA LEU A 5 -13.92 -4.37 -2.75
C LEU A 5 -12.76 -3.82 -3.60
N ARG A 6 -12.41 -4.53 -4.67
CA ARG A 6 -11.42 -4.10 -5.67
C ARG A 6 -12.03 -3.22 -6.76
N SER A 7 -13.36 -3.07 -6.78
CA SER A 7 -14.04 -2.37 -7.85
C SER A 7 -13.76 -0.85 -7.78
N PRO A 8 -13.41 -0.21 -8.92
CA PRO A 8 -13.20 1.23 -8.98
C PRO A 8 -14.41 2.04 -8.50
N GLU A 9 -15.61 1.51 -8.68
CA GLU A 9 -16.88 2.12 -8.26
C GLU A 9 -16.95 2.27 -6.73
N LEU A 10 -16.41 1.29 -5.99
CA LEU A 10 -16.32 1.39 -4.54
C LEU A 10 -15.20 2.34 -4.12
N GLY A 11 -14.09 2.37 -4.87
CA GLY A 11 -12.99 3.32 -4.74
C GLY A 11 -12.42 3.44 -3.32
N LEU A 12 -12.39 2.33 -2.59
CA LEU A 12 -11.77 2.22 -1.26
C LEU A 12 -10.32 1.78 -1.33
N PHE A 13 -10.00 0.94 -2.30
CA PHE A 13 -8.66 0.42 -2.50
C PHE A 13 -8.19 0.77 -3.92
N ILE A 14 -6.89 0.94 -4.07
CA ILE A 14 -6.20 1.18 -5.34
C ILE A 14 -5.04 0.19 -5.47
N PRO A 15 -4.60 -0.17 -6.68
CA PRO A 15 -3.36 -0.92 -6.87
C PRO A 15 -2.21 -0.19 -6.17
N CYS A 16 -1.27 -0.93 -5.58
CA CYS A 16 -0.07 -0.30 -5.02
C CYS A 16 0.79 0.30 -6.15
N PRO A 17 1.71 1.25 -5.84
CA PRO A 17 2.61 1.83 -6.84
C PRO A 17 3.38 0.79 -7.65
N ASN A 18 3.93 -0.24 -7.00
CA ASN A 18 4.60 -1.37 -7.67
C ASN A 18 3.70 -2.10 -8.69
N ALA A 19 2.39 -2.17 -8.47
CA ALA A 19 1.43 -2.74 -9.42
C ALA A 19 1.16 -1.81 -10.61
N GLN A 20 1.25 -0.50 -10.43
CA GLN A 20 1.05 0.49 -11.49
C GLN A 20 2.27 0.57 -12.43
N GLU A 21 3.47 0.45 -11.85
CA GLU A 21 4.74 0.50 -12.56
C GLU A 21 5.25 -0.88 -13.02
N GLU A 22 4.51 -1.96 -12.70
CA GLU A 22 4.88 -3.36 -12.96
C GLU A 22 6.31 -3.72 -12.45
N MET A 23 6.72 -3.10 -11.35
CA MET A 23 8.07 -3.19 -10.79
C MET A 23 8.02 -3.63 -9.33
N GLY A 24 8.99 -4.45 -8.90
CA GLY A 24 9.12 -4.85 -7.49
C GLY A 24 8.10 -5.89 -7.05
N PHE A 25 7.90 -6.01 -5.73
CA PHE A 25 6.98 -6.98 -5.13
C PHE A 25 5.53 -6.48 -5.10
N ASN A 26 4.59 -7.40 -4.85
CA ASN A 26 3.17 -7.10 -4.60
C ASN A 26 2.43 -6.43 -5.76
N GLN A 27 2.82 -6.69 -7.01
CA GLN A 27 2.17 -6.16 -8.21
C GLN A 27 0.69 -6.58 -8.37
N ASP A 28 0.24 -7.57 -7.58
CA ASP A 28 -1.15 -8.05 -7.52
C ASP A 28 -1.93 -7.49 -6.31
N LYS A 29 -1.32 -6.64 -5.48
CA LYS A 29 -1.88 -6.17 -4.21
C LYS A 29 -2.46 -4.76 -4.29
N PHE A 30 -3.35 -4.48 -3.36
CA PHE A 30 -4.06 -3.21 -3.25
C PHE A 30 -3.80 -2.55 -1.89
N VAL A 31 -3.76 -1.22 -1.88
CA VAL A 31 -3.63 -0.38 -0.67
C VAL A 31 -4.87 0.50 -0.50
N PRO A 32 -5.20 0.94 0.72
CA PRO A 32 -6.27 1.91 0.93
C PRO A 32 -6.04 3.16 0.08
N ASN A 33 -7.10 3.64 -0.57
CA ASN A 33 -7.06 4.87 -1.34
C ASN A 33 -6.92 6.06 -0.39
N PRO A 34 -5.79 6.82 -0.42
CA PRO A 34 -5.59 7.95 0.47
C PRO A 34 -6.61 9.08 0.25
N ALA A 35 -7.28 9.13 -0.90
CA ALA A 35 -8.34 10.10 -1.18
C ALA A 35 -9.72 9.68 -0.64
N ALA A 36 -9.89 8.45 -0.15
CA ALA A 36 -11.17 7.91 0.34
C ALA A 36 -11.49 8.36 1.79
N VAL A 37 -11.46 9.67 2.03
CA VAL A 37 -11.59 10.28 3.37
C VAL A 37 -12.99 10.79 3.71
N SER A 38 -13.95 10.71 2.78
CA SER A 38 -15.32 11.16 3.05
C SER A 38 -15.99 10.28 4.11
N VAL A 39 -16.94 10.85 4.86
CA VAL A 39 -17.69 10.13 5.91
C VAL A 39 -18.29 8.82 5.37
N GLN A 40 -18.85 8.85 4.16
CA GLN A 40 -19.45 7.66 3.53
C GLN A 40 -18.39 6.60 3.20
N LYS A 41 -17.17 6.99 2.79
CA LYS A 41 -16.07 6.06 2.50
C LYS A 41 -15.51 5.46 3.80
N LEU A 42 -15.38 6.26 4.85
CA LEU A 42 -14.95 5.79 6.17
C LEU A 42 -15.95 4.78 6.76
N GLN A 43 -17.25 5.02 6.64
CA GLN A 43 -18.29 4.05 7.02
C GLN A 43 -18.17 2.74 6.23
N LYS A 44 -17.80 2.80 4.95
CA LYS A 44 -17.53 1.60 4.15
C LYS A 44 -16.28 0.87 4.62
N PHE A 45 -15.20 1.56 4.99
CA PHE A 45 -14.03 0.91 5.61
C PHE A 45 -14.38 0.23 6.94
N GLU A 46 -15.21 0.86 7.78
CA GLU A 46 -15.70 0.23 9.01
C GLU A 46 -16.46 -1.06 8.69
N PHE A 47 -17.31 -1.04 7.66
CA PHE A 47 -18.01 -2.23 7.19
C PHE A 47 -17.05 -3.34 6.72
N VAL A 48 -15.98 -2.99 5.99
CA VAL A 48 -14.91 -3.96 5.62
C VAL A 48 -14.30 -4.59 6.86
N GLY A 49 -13.95 -3.80 7.90
CA GLY A 49 -13.44 -4.33 9.16
C GLY A 49 -14.43 -5.28 9.86
N ARG A 50 -15.73 -4.97 9.84
CA ARG A 50 -16.78 -5.87 10.36
C ARG A 50 -16.83 -7.18 9.57
N LEU A 51 -16.72 -7.14 8.24
CA LEU A 51 -16.66 -8.35 7.40
C LEU A 51 -15.44 -9.21 7.74
N MET A 52 -14.27 -8.60 7.91
CA MET A 52 -13.04 -9.30 8.32
C MET A 52 -13.26 -10.01 9.66
N GLY A 53 -13.84 -9.33 10.66
CA GLY A 53 -14.13 -9.93 11.96
C GLY A 53 -15.14 -11.08 11.90
N ILE A 54 -16.17 -10.98 11.04
CA ILE A 54 -17.14 -12.06 10.82
C ILE A 54 -16.44 -13.26 10.19
N ALA A 55 -15.63 -13.06 9.15
CA ALA A 55 -14.91 -14.12 8.47
C ALA A 55 -14.01 -14.90 9.43
N ILE A 56 -13.23 -14.19 10.25
CA ILE A 56 -12.37 -14.80 11.28
C ILE A 56 -13.19 -15.65 12.26
N ARG A 57 -14.29 -15.12 12.81
CA ARG A 57 -15.12 -15.84 13.80
C ARG A 57 -15.87 -17.04 13.21
N THR A 58 -16.28 -16.94 11.95
CA THR A 58 -17.03 -17.98 11.25
C THR A 58 -16.14 -18.98 10.52
N LYS A 59 -14.81 -18.81 10.60
CA LYS A 59 -13.81 -19.60 9.86
C LYS A 59 -14.03 -19.57 8.34
N ASN A 60 -14.59 -18.48 7.85
CA ASN A 60 -14.70 -18.19 6.42
C ASN A 60 -13.49 -17.37 5.97
N THR A 61 -13.12 -17.49 4.71
CA THR A 61 -12.05 -16.71 4.09
C THR A 61 -12.63 -15.58 3.26
N ILE A 62 -12.03 -14.40 3.34
CA ILE A 62 -12.28 -13.28 2.44
C ILE A 62 -11.02 -13.10 1.60
N ASP A 63 -11.16 -13.08 0.29
CA ASP A 63 -10.08 -12.76 -0.64
C ASP A 63 -9.75 -11.26 -0.56
N LEU A 64 -8.77 -10.92 0.29
CA LEU A 64 -8.21 -9.58 0.46
C LEU A 64 -6.71 -9.61 0.13
N SER A 65 -6.37 -9.24 -1.10
CA SER A 65 -4.98 -9.08 -1.55
C SER A 65 -4.37 -7.77 -1.04
N LEU A 66 -4.07 -7.70 0.26
CA LEU A 66 -3.43 -6.55 0.89
C LEU A 66 -1.95 -6.84 1.22
N PRO A 67 -1.04 -5.85 1.09
CA PRO A 67 0.38 -6.00 1.41
C PRO A 67 0.65 -5.88 2.92
N SER A 68 1.89 -6.19 3.35
CA SER A 68 2.30 -6.17 4.76
C SER A 68 2.11 -4.81 5.42
N ILE A 69 2.30 -3.71 4.68
CA ILE A 69 2.11 -2.34 5.17
C ILE A 69 0.67 -2.06 5.64
N VAL A 70 -0.30 -2.84 5.15
CA VAL A 70 -1.71 -2.77 5.58
C VAL A 70 -2.00 -3.79 6.69
N TRP A 71 -1.49 -5.01 6.57
CA TRP A 71 -1.77 -6.08 7.55
C TRP A 71 -1.08 -5.86 8.90
N LYS A 72 0.19 -5.46 8.91
CA LYS A 72 1.00 -5.33 10.14
C LYS A 72 0.35 -4.37 11.16
N PRO A 73 -0.12 -3.16 10.79
CA PRO A 73 -0.77 -2.26 11.74
C PRO A 73 -2.05 -2.84 12.37
N LEU A 74 -2.82 -3.63 11.61
CA LEU A 74 -4.05 -4.26 12.11
C LEU A 74 -3.79 -5.30 13.20
N VAL A 75 -2.60 -5.88 13.22
CA VAL A 75 -2.15 -6.85 14.23
C VAL A 75 -1.06 -6.29 15.15
N PHE A 76 -0.97 -4.95 15.25
CA PHE A 76 -0.03 -4.24 16.12
C PHE A 76 1.44 -4.59 15.91
N THR A 77 1.80 -4.96 14.68
CA THR A 77 3.19 -5.24 14.29
C THR A 77 3.83 -3.98 13.72
N LYS A 78 5.09 -3.72 14.11
CA LYS A 78 5.88 -2.57 13.65
C LYS A 78 6.17 -2.68 12.15
N LEU A 79 6.07 -1.54 11.45
CA LEU A 79 6.48 -1.40 10.06
C LEU A 79 7.99 -1.19 9.93
N GLU A 80 8.54 -1.74 8.85
CA GLU A 80 9.95 -1.68 8.48
C GLU A 80 10.10 -1.07 7.08
N TRP A 81 11.31 -0.64 6.74
CA TRP A 81 11.61 -0.05 5.42
C TRP A 81 11.20 -0.96 4.26
N SER A 82 11.43 -2.27 4.41
CA SER A 82 11.04 -3.28 3.43
C SER A 82 9.53 -3.36 3.18
N ASP A 83 8.68 -2.96 4.15
CA ASP A 83 7.23 -2.92 3.92
C ASP A 83 6.83 -1.80 2.96
N LEU A 84 7.56 -0.67 2.99
CA LEU A 84 7.40 0.42 2.04
C LEU A 84 7.95 0.02 0.68
N GLU A 85 9.18 -0.50 0.62
CA GLU A 85 9.81 -0.92 -0.64
C GLU A 85 8.97 -2.00 -1.36
N ALA A 86 8.35 -2.90 -0.59
CA ALA A 86 7.49 -3.94 -1.14
C ALA A 86 6.19 -3.42 -1.77
N ILE A 87 5.83 -2.15 -1.61
CA ILE A 87 4.70 -1.52 -2.31
C ILE A 87 5.12 -0.39 -3.24
N ASP A 88 6.28 0.24 -3.02
CA ASP A 88 6.78 1.38 -3.77
C ASP A 88 8.32 1.40 -3.76
N GLN A 89 8.90 0.59 -4.64
CA GLN A 89 10.35 0.44 -4.74
C GLN A 89 11.04 1.71 -5.24
N ASN A 90 10.40 2.44 -6.16
CA ASN A 90 10.98 3.66 -6.72
C ASN A 90 11.00 4.78 -5.68
N CYS A 91 9.94 4.96 -4.88
CA CYS A 91 9.97 5.90 -3.76
C CYS A 91 11.12 5.60 -2.80
N CYS A 92 11.36 4.35 -2.45
CA CYS A 92 12.50 3.98 -1.61
C CYS A 92 13.85 4.38 -2.23
N LYS A 93 14.06 4.13 -3.54
CA LYS A 93 15.27 4.55 -4.24
C LYS A 93 15.46 6.07 -4.20
N TYR A 94 14.41 6.84 -4.48
CA TYR A 94 14.47 8.31 -4.42
C TYR A 94 14.79 8.81 -3.01
N LEU A 95 14.18 8.22 -1.98
CA LEU A 95 14.44 8.57 -0.59
C LEU A 95 15.88 8.25 -0.17
N GLU A 96 16.42 7.11 -0.61
CA GLU A 96 17.82 6.72 -0.38
C GLU A 96 18.78 7.69 -1.07
N ALA A 97 18.52 8.03 -2.34
CA ALA A 97 19.25 9.04 -3.08
C ALA A 97 19.29 10.40 -2.36
N ILE A 98 18.14 10.88 -1.87
CA ILE A 98 18.06 12.15 -1.12
C ILE A 98 18.84 12.05 0.20
N ARG A 99 18.76 10.91 0.89
CA ARG A 99 19.48 10.70 2.15
C ARG A 99 21.00 10.72 1.96
N ASP A 100 21.47 10.11 0.89
CA ASP A 100 22.90 9.90 0.63
C ASP A 100 23.50 10.99 -0.26
N LEU A 101 22.72 12.02 -0.61
CA LEU A 101 23.11 13.18 -1.44
C LEU A 101 24.41 13.86 -0.97
N HIS A 102 24.60 13.99 0.35
CA HIS A 102 25.80 14.60 0.92
C HIS A 102 27.06 13.72 0.76
N ILE A 103 26.87 12.40 0.62
CA ILE A 103 27.96 11.42 0.45
C ILE A 103 28.37 11.33 -1.03
N CYS A 104 27.41 11.47 -1.95
CA CYS A 104 27.65 11.33 -3.39
C CYS A 104 28.32 12.54 -4.05
N GLY A 105 28.52 13.66 -3.35
CA GLY A 105 29.20 14.83 -3.91
C GLY A 105 28.52 15.34 -5.19
N VAL A 106 27.20 15.46 -5.16
CA VAL A 106 26.36 15.76 -6.33
C VAL A 106 26.83 17.04 -7.01
N THR A 107 27.31 16.89 -8.26
CA THR A 107 27.65 17.98 -9.17
C THR A 107 26.44 18.30 -10.07
N GLU A 108 26.41 19.48 -10.70
CA GLU A 108 25.33 19.89 -11.62
C GLU A 108 25.04 18.85 -12.72
N GLU A 109 26.05 18.09 -13.15
CA GLU A 109 25.92 17.05 -14.18
C GLU A 109 25.23 15.77 -13.66
N SER A 110 25.45 15.40 -12.40
CA SER A 110 24.88 14.19 -11.78
C SER A 110 23.43 14.34 -11.29
N PHE A 111 22.89 15.57 -11.31
CA PHE A 111 21.54 15.84 -10.78
C PHE A 111 20.42 15.29 -11.65
N TYR A 112 20.70 15.04 -12.94
CA TYR A 112 19.74 14.53 -13.91
C TYR A 112 19.64 12.99 -13.93
N ASP A 113 20.56 12.30 -13.26
CA ASP A 113 20.61 10.83 -13.16
C ASP A 113 19.94 10.29 -11.88
N LEU A 114 19.40 11.17 -11.03
CA LEU A 114 18.63 10.86 -9.83
C LEU A 114 17.14 10.68 -10.13
#